data_AF-A0A257X8T8-F1
#
_entry.id   AF-A0A257X8T8-F1
#
_cell.length_a   1.000
_cell.length_b   1.000
_cell.length_c   1.000
_cell.angle_alpha   90.00
_cell.angle_beta   90.00
_cell.angle_gamma   90.00
#
_symmetry.space_group_name_H-M   'P 1'
#
loop_
_entity.id
_entity.type
_entity.pdbx_description
1 polymer ?
#
loop_
_entity_poly.entity_id
_entity_poly.type
_entity_poly.pdbx_seq_one_letter_code
_entity_poly.pdbx_strand_id
1 'polypeptide(L)'
;AGVADGTENGNRGVSMQDAGTAVTSARADVTILGAIPVSGVQNTGVELGAGTAISGNGATLITTDTISISGAAMIGGGGTLAIRSISAGTSIGLGDGAAGRLSINSAGIGAISGLSHVTIGSADAGNVEIRASTWRAPLTILTLGEIVVSDQLTNLVGSVTFEAANTILAASILTAGQEIIIHSPITLSANAALDSTRGGSVLNGAHITISGAINSALADNSSGPDFTINAGLAGDVTLQGAIGQTAALHAVSVTGARLIGVPGISTRTFQLTAGGVMNLSNLSATSSSRKHRPLFRSMAQAAMTP
;
A
#
# COMPACT_ATOMS: atom_id res chain seq x y z
N ALA A 1 21.48 -31.43 -9.66
CA ALA A 1 21.40 -31.00 -8.26
C ALA A 1 22.83 -30.86 -7.74
N GLY A 2 23.38 -29.65 -7.77
CA GLY A 2 24.64 -29.35 -7.09
C GLY A 2 24.27 -28.66 -5.79
N VAL A 3 24.61 -29.29 -4.66
CA VAL A 3 24.54 -28.64 -3.36
C VAL A 3 25.91 -28.00 -3.15
N ALA A 4 25.96 -26.67 -3.09
CA ALA A 4 27.14 -25.97 -2.61
C ALA A 4 27.19 -26.17 -1.09
N ASP A 5 27.81 -27.26 -0.66
CA ASP A 5 28.28 -27.42 0.70
C ASP A 5 29.62 -26.69 0.78
N GLY A 6 29.59 -25.51 1.42
CA GLY A 6 30.76 -24.86 1.96
C GLY A 6 30.75 -25.12 3.46
N THR A 7 31.70 -25.92 3.92
CA THR A 7 31.88 -26.39 5.31
C THR A 7 32.29 -25.30 6.31
N GLU A 8 31.73 -24.10 6.23
CA GLU A 8 31.93 -23.06 7.24
C GLU A 8 30.56 -22.65 7.81
N ASN A 9 30.50 -22.33 9.11
CA ASN A 9 29.31 -22.07 9.91
C ASN A 9 28.44 -20.85 9.47
N GLY A 10 28.29 -20.58 8.18
CA GLY A 10 27.79 -19.31 7.65
C GLY A 10 26.44 -19.37 6.92
N ASN A 11 26.26 -20.24 5.92
CA ASN A 11 25.14 -20.11 4.99
C ASN A 11 24.26 -21.37 4.88
N ARG A 12 23.00 -21.29 5.34
CA ARG A 12 21.98 -22.33 5.07
C ARG A 12 20.91 -21.88 4.06
N GLY A 13 20.91 -20.61 3.64
CA GLY A 13 20.01 -20.09 2.63
C GLY A 13 20.34 -20.54 1.19
N VAL A 14 19.55 -20.07 0.22
CA VAL A 14 19.94 -20.14 -1.20
C VAL A 14 20.77 -18.90 -1.51
N SER A 15 22.03 -19.08 -1.85
CA SER A 15 22.94 -17.97 -2.16
C SER A 15 23.48 -18.12 -3.59
N MET A 16 23.19 -17.13 -4.43
CA MET A 16 23.74 -16.98 -5.77
C MET A 16 24.57 -15.71 -5.75
N GLN A 17 25.90 -15.80 -5.74
CA GLN A 17 26.76 -14.60 -5.58
C GLN A 17 27.64 -14.28 -6.79
N ASP A 18 27.91 -15.28 -7.63
CA ASP A 18 28.76 -15.09 -8.82
C ASP A 18 27.98 -14.45 -9.97
N ALA A 19 28.54 -13.38 -10.54
CA ALA A 19 27.97 -12.71 -11.69
C ALA A 19 27.76 -13.68 -12.86
N GLY A 20 26.60 -13.61 -13.51
CA GLY A 20 26.20 -14.54 -14.57
C GLY A 20 25.54 -15.83 -14.07
N THR A 21 25.45 -16.06 -12.75
CA THR A 21 24.64 -17.16 -12.20
C THR A 21 23.17 -16.89 -12.47
N ALA A 22 22.50 -17.82 -13.16
CA ALA A 22 21.10 -17.69 -13.50
C ALA A 22 20.29 -18.96 -13.22
N VAL A 23 19.11 -18.78 -12.63
CA VAL A 23 18.04 -19.78 -12.63
C VAL A 23 17.04 -19.36 -13.70
N THR A 24 16.92 -20.17 -14.75
CA THR A 24 15.99 -19.88 -15.85
C THR A 24 15.02 -21.02 -16.07
N SER A 25 13.76 -20.67 -16.32
CA SER A 25 12.74 -21.65 -16.71
C SER A 25 11.89 -21.08 -17.84
N ALA A 26 11.86 -21.80 -18.96
CA ALA A 26 11.13 -21.37 -20.15
C ALA A 26 9.60 -21.42 -19.95
N ARG A 27 9.11 -22.37 -19.13
CA ARG A 27 7.66 -22.65 -18.93
C ARG A 27 7.29 -23.24 -17.58
N ALA A 28 8.23 -23.89 -16.88
CA ALA A 28 7.97 -24.54 -15.60
C ALA A 28 8.09 -23.55 -14.44
N ASP A 29 7.55 -23.94 -13.29
CA ASP A 29 7.67 -23.15 -12.08
C ASP A 29 9.09 -23.21 -11.52
N VAL A 30 9.51 -22.13 -10.87
CA VAL A 30 10.77 -22.03 -10.12
C VAL A 30 10.40 -21.93 -8.65
N THR A 31 10.83 -22.89 -7.83
CA THR A 31 10.64 -22.84 -6.38
C THR A 31 11.99 -22.67 -5.69
N ILE A 32 12.08 -21.64 -4.85
CA ILE A 32 13.24 -21.34 -4.01
C ILE A 32 12.78 -21.37 -2.56
N LEU A 33 13.39 -22.25 -1.77
CA LEU A 33 13.13 -22.38 -0.35
C LEU A 33 14.37 -21.93 0.42
N GLY A 34 14.27 -20.77 1.10
CA GLY A 34 15.26 -20.34 2.09
C GLY A 34 15.25 -21.27 3.30
N ALA A 35 16.36 -21.34 4.03
CA ALA A 35 16.49 -22.27 5.16
C ALA A 35 15.55 -21.94 6.33
N ILE A 36 15.10 -22.99 7.00
CA ILE A 36 14.44 -22.90 8.32
C ILE A 36 15.47 -22.42 9.36
N PRO A 37 15.16 -21.45 10.22
CA PRO A 37 16.07 -21.00 11.27
C PRO A 37 16.53 -22.17 12.15
N VAL A 38 17.84 -22.37 12.24
CA VAL A 38 18.47 -23.19 13.29
C VAL A 38 19.18 -22.26 14.26
N SER A 39 19.07 -22.52 15.56
CA SER A 39 19.69 -21.67 16.59
C SER A 39 21.20 -21.57 16.36
N GLY A 40 21.74 -20.33 16.33
CA GLY A 40 23.18 -20.07 16.31
C GLY A 40 23.86 -19.85 14.95
N VAL A 41 23.12 -19.69 13.84
CA VAL A 41 23.71 -19.44 12.50
C VAL A 41 23.10 -18.19 11.83
N GLN A 42 23.94 -17.41 11.14
CA GLN A 42 23.65 -16.05 10.64
C GLN A 42 22.78 -15.99 9.38
N ASN A 43 22.65 -17.06 8.59
CA ASN A 43 21.89 -16.97 7.32
C ASN A 43 20.72 -17.96 7.20
N THR A 44 19.53 -17.40 7.02
CA THR A 44 18.21 -18.07 6.95
C THR A 44 17.41 -17.68 5.70
N GLY A 45 18.07 -17.05 4.71
CA GLY A 45 17.39 -16.31 3.65
C GLY A 45 17.55 -16.81 2.21
N VAL A 46 17.29 -15.91 1.28
CA VAL A 46 17.70 -15.99 -0.13
C VAL A 46 18.60 -14.80 -0.43
N GLU A 47 19.77 -15.04 -1.01
CA GLU A 47 20.74 -14.01 -1.38
C GLU A 47 21.02 -14.04 -2.87
N LEU A 48 20.81 -12.90 -3.52
CA LEU A 48 21.11 -12.67 -4.93
C LEU A 48 22.18 -11.58 -5.03
N GLY A 49 23.39 -12.01 -5.40
CA GLY A 49 24.55 -11.18 -5.68
C GLY A 49 24.42 -10.40 -6.97
N ALA A 50 25.27 -9.40 -7.15
CA ALA A 50 25.27 -8.54 -8.33
C ALA A 50 25.41 -9.36 -9.63
N GLY A 51 24.52 -9.09 -10.59
CA GLY A 51 24.55 -9.74 -11.90
C GLY A 51 24.03 -11.17 -11.91
N THR A 52 23.34 -11.60 -10.85
CA THR A 52 22.57 -12.85 -10.85
C THR A 52 21.16 -12.63 -11.39
N ALA A 53 20.54 -13.70 -11.90
CA ALA A 53 19.20 -13.62 -12.46
C ALA A 53 18.32 -14.80 -12.07
N ILE A 54 17.07 -14.52 -11.70
CA ILE A 54 15.98 -15.50 -11.72
C ILE A 54 15.02 -15.03 -12.81
N SER A 55 14.81 -15.87 -13.82
CA SER A 55 13.89 -15.57 -14.93
C SER A 55 12.98 -16.74 -15.24
N GLY A 56 11.68 -16.54 -15.12
CA GLY A 56 10.67 -17.56 -15.35
C GLY A 56 9.47 -17.03 -16.12
N ASN A 57 8.97 -17.82 -17.08
CA ASN A 57 7.64 -17.57 -17.66
C ASN A 57 6.51 -18.33 -16.94
N GLY A 58 6.86 -19.29 -16.07
CA GLY A 58 5.94 -19.93 -15.12
C GLY A 58 5.89 -19.19 -13.79
N ALA A 59 5.31 -19.80 -12.75
CA ALA A 59 5.29 -19.19 -11.43
C ALA A 59 6.67 -19.29 -10.76
N THR A 60 7.14 -18.18 -10.19
CA THR A 60 8.31 -18.16 -9.29
C THR A 60 7.83 -18.02 -7.86
N LEU A 61 8.10 -19.02 -7.02
CA LEU A 61 7.78 -19.00 -5.61
C LEU A 61 9.06 -18.93 -4.77
N ILE A 62 9.21 -17.87 -3.98
CA ILE A 62 10.27 -17.72 -3.00
C ILE A 62 9.66 -17.80 -1.60
N THR A 63 10.01 -18.84 -0.85
CA THR A 63 9.59 -19.00 0.54
C THR A 63 10.81 -18.80 1.43
N THR A 64 10.84 -17.69 2.18
CA THR A 64 12.01 -17.30 2.97
C THR A 64 11.61 -16.31 4.06
N ASP A 65 12.37 -16.29 5.16
CA ASP A 65 12.20 -15.29 6.22
C ASP A 65 13.08 -14.06 6.02
N THR A 66 14.03 -14.06 5.07
CA THR A 66 14.79 -12.86 4.63
C THR A 66 15.15 -12.98 3.15
N ILE A 67 15.20 -11.86 2.43
CA ILE A 67 15.73 -11.84 1.06
C ILE A 67 16.65 -10.63 0.87
N SER A 68 17.88 -10.89 0.44
CA SER A 68 18.86 -9.87 0.10
C SER A 68 19.12 -9.91 -1.39
N ILE A 69 18.91 -8.79 -2.06
CA ILE A 69 19.15 -8.64 -3.50
C ILE A 69 20.06 -7.43 -3.67
N SER A 70 21.16 -7.61 -4.39
CA SER A 70 22.23 -6.62 -4.48
C SER A 70 22.67 -6.34 -5.91
N GLY A 71 23.20 -5.14 -6.14
CA GLY A 71 23.76 -4.72 -7.41
C GLY A 71 22.77 -4.84 -8.58
N ALA A 72 23.22 -5.42 -9.69
CA ALA A 72 22.43 -5.62 -10.92
C ALA A 72 21.67 -6.96 -10.94
N ALA A 73 21.36 -7.54 -9.77
CA ALA A 73 20.54 -8.74 -9.71
C ALA A 73 19.14 -8.47 -10.30
N MET A 74 18.51 -9.49 -10.88
CA MET A 74 17.18 -9.39 -11.47
C MET A 74 16.30 -10.57 -11.06
N ILE A 75 15.04 -10.27 -10.73
CA ILE A 75 13.95 -11.26 -10.70
C ILE A 75 12.92 -10.82 -11.72
N GLY A 76 12.70 -11.63 -12.76
CA GLY A 76 11.78 -11.28 -13.83
C GLY A 76 11.35 -12.45 -14.70
N GLY A 77 11.06 -12.14 -15.97
CA GLY A 77 10.39 -13.04 -16.91
C GLY A 77 8.89 -12.75 -16.98
N GLY A 78 8.17 -13.34 -17.96
CA GLY A 78 6.75 -13.04 -18.17
C GLY A 78 5.78 -13.68 -17.17
N GLY A 79 6.31 -14.51 -16.25
CA GLY A 79 5.54 -15.25 -15.27
C GLY A 79 5.09 -14.43 -14.07
N THR A 80 4.68 -15.12 -13.01
CA THR A 80 4.30 -14.50 -11.72
C THR A 80 5.40 -14.71 -10.69
N LEU A 81 5.43 -13.84 -9.68
CA LEU A 81 6.31 -13.98 -8.52
C LEU A 81 5.48 -13.97 -7.24
N ALA A 82 5.71 -14.93 -6.36
CA ALA A 82 5.20 -14.91 -4.99
C ALA A 82 6.37 -14.99 -4.01
N ILE A 83 6.45 -14.04 -3.07
CA ILE A 83 7.42 -14.06 -1.97
C ILE A 83 6.64 -14.15 -0.66
N ARG A 84 6.88 -15.20 0.13
CA ARG A 84 6.18 -15.43 1.41
C ARG A 84 7.15 -15.87 2.51
N SER A 85 6.75 -15.66 3.76
CA SER A 85 7.49 -16.14 4.94
C SER A 85 7.42 -17.65 5.08
N ILE A 86 8.38 -18.23 5.81
CA ILE A 86 8.39 -19.66 6.15
C ILE A 86 7.34 -19.96 7.23
N SER A 87 7.28 -19.09 8.24
CA SER A 87 6.36 -19.24 9.38
C SER A 87 5.12 -18.35 9.24
N ALA A 88 3.99 -18.84 9.74
CA ALA A 88 2.78 -18.05 9.92
C ALA A 88 3.00 -16.94 10.97
N GLY A 89 2.34 -15.80 10.79
CA GLY A 89 2.45 -14.62 11.65
C GLY A 89 3.74 -13.82 11.49
N THR A 90 4.67 -14.24 10.62
CA THR A 90 5.91 -13.52 10.36
C THR A 90 5.61 -12.16 9.72
N SER A 91 6.14 -11.08 10.31
CA SER A 91 6.00 -9.72 9.78
C SER A 91 6.89 -9.50 8.55
N ILE A 92 6.45 -8.59 7.68
CA ILE A 92 7.09 -8.29 6.40
C ILE A 92 7.47 -6.81 6.35
N GLY A 93 8.69 -6.50 5.92
CA GLY A 93 9.18 -5.13 5.75
C GLY A 93 9.60 -4.88 4.31
N LEU A 94 9.03 -3.87 3.66
CA LEU A 94 9.27 -3.52 2.26
C LEU A 94 9.86 -2.11 2.15
N GLY A 95 11.02 -1.98 1.51
CA GLY A 95 11.77 -0.73 1.43
C GLY A 95 12.81 -0.60 2.54
N ASP A 96 13.71 0.38 2.38
CA ASP A 96 14.85 0.54 3.30
C ASP A 96 14.39 0.94 4.71
N GLY A 97 14.84 0.16 5.71
CA GLY A 97 14.53 0.40 7.12
C GLY A 97 13.11 0.03 7.55
N ALA A 98 12.32 -0.62 6.69
CA ALA A 98 11.01 -1.14 7.07
C ALA A 98 11.16 -2.30 8.07
N ALA A 99 10.33 -2.33 9.11
CA ALA A 99 10.30 -3.40 10.09
C ALA A 99 9.65 -4.66 9.52
N GLY A 100 10.27 -5.79 9.78
CA GLY A 100 9.78 -7.09 9.33
C GLY A 100 10.88 -8.12 9.45
N ARG A 101 10.50 -9.38 9.68
CA ARG A 101 11.45 -10.47 9.59
C ARG A 101 11.75 -10.73 8.11
N LEU A 102 10.71 -11.03 7.32
CA LEU A 102 10.80 -11.06 5.86
C LEU A 102 10.97 -9.64 5.36
N SER A 103 12.20 -9.27 5.05
CA SER A 103 12.55 -7.95 4.56
C SER A 103 12.98 -7.98 3.10
N ILE A 104 12.52 -7.00 2.32
CA ILE A 104 12.97 -6.69 0.96
C ILE A 104 13.30 -5.21 0.90
N ASN A 105 14.57 -4.87 0.70
CA ASN A 105 15.02 -3.47 0.65
C ASN A 105 14.69 -2.82 -0.71
N SER A 106 14.96 -1.52 -0.86
CA SER A 106 14.61 -0.78 -2.08
C SER A 106 15.33 -1.31 -3.33
N ALA A 107 16.58 -1.76 -3.19
CA ALA A 107 17.34 -2.37 -4.27
C ALA A 107 16.69 -3.68 -4.76
N GLY A 108 16.25 -4.52 -3.83
CA GLY A 108 15.55 -5.76 -4.16
C GLY A 108 14.19 -5.55 -4.78
N ILE A 109 13.45 -4.55 -4.32
CA ILE A 109 12.19 -4.16 -4.99
C ILE A 109 12.48 -3.68 -6.43
N GLY A 110 13.53 -2.88 -6.63
CA GLY A 110 13.94 -2.40 -7.95
C GLY A 110 14.38 -3.50 -8.92
N ALA A 111 14.90 -4.62 -8.41
CA ALA A 111 15.29 -5.79 -9.19
C ALA A 111 14.10 -6.63 -9.69
N ILE A 112 12.91 -6.47 -9.09
CA ILE A 112 11.69 -7.19 -9.46
C ILE A 112 11.00 -6.45 -10.61
N SER A 113 11.02 -7.03 -11.81
CA SER A 113 10.47 -6.36 -13.00
C SER A 113 10.10 -7.31 -14.13
N GLY A 114 9.23 -6.86 -15.04
CA GLY A 114 8.86 -7.59 -16.26
C GLY A 114 7.88 -8.75 -16.04
N LEU A 115 7.43 -8.96 -14.81
CA LEU A 115 6.49 -10.00 -14.39
C LEU A 115 5.05 -9.60 -14.69
N SER A 116 4.21 -10.60 -14.93
CA SER A 116 2.76 -10.40 -15.10
C SER A 116 2.06 -10.07 -13.77
N HIS A 117 2.60 -10.54 -12.63
CA HIS A 117 2.10 -10.21 -11.30
C HIS A 117 3.13 -10.53 -10.21
N VAL A 118 3.10 -9.77 -9.12
CA VAL A 118 3.89 -9.98 -7.90
C VAL A 118 2.95 -10.05 -6.71
N THR A 119 3.07 -11.10 -5.91
CA THR A 119 2.40 -11.24 -4.61
C THR A 119 3.45 -11.25 -3.51
N ILE A 120 3.29 -10.37 -2.52
CA ILE A 120 4.10 -10.36 -1.31
C ILE A 120 3.22 -10.76 -0.12
N GLY A 121 3.69 -11.72 0.65
CA GLY A 121 2.99 -12.29 1.80
C GLY A 121 2.09 -13.45 1.45
N SER A 122 1.20 -13.77 2.38
CA SER A 122 0.24 -14.86 2.32
C SER A 122 -0.92 -14.59 3.25
N ALA A 123 -2.00 -15.37 3.12
CA ALA A 123 -3.12 -15.32 4.06
C ALA A 123 -2.76 -15.81 5.48
N ASP A 124 -1.49 -16.12 5.77
CA ASP A 124 -1.03 -16.44 7.13
C ASP A 124 0.08 -15.47 7.58
N ALA A 125 0.42 -14.45 6.77
CA ALA A 125 1.45 -13.49 7.12
C ALA A 125 1.03 -12.59 8.29
N GLY A 126 2.02 -12.08 9.03
CA GLY A 126 1.82 -11.04 10.03
C GLY A 126 1.76 -9.64 9.40
N ASN A 127 1.90 -8.60 10.22
CA ASN A 127 1.84 -7.21 9.74
C ASN A 127 2.89 -6.92 8.66
N VAL A 128 2.54 -6.06 7.72
CA VAL A 128 3.41 -5.59 6.65
C VAL A 128 3.70 -4.11 6.83
N GLU A 129 4.96 -3.71 6.95
CA GLU A 129 5.37 -2.31 6.84
C GLU A 129 5.92 -2.03 5.43
N ILE A 130 5.45 -0.95 4.83
CA ILE A 130 5.90 -0.44 3.54
C ILE A 130 6.49 0.94 3.75
N ARG A 131 7.77 1.06 3.41
CA ARG A 131 8.49 2.32 3.24
C ARG A 131 8.67 2.63 1.77
N ALA A 132 9.45 3.67 1.49
CA ALA A 132 9.63 4.22 0.16
C ALA A 132 10.04 3.09 -0.81
N SER A 133 9.19 2.83 -1.81
CA SER A 133 9.39 1.70 -2.71
C SER A 133 8.83 2.00 -4.09
N THR A 134 9.51 1.47 -5.12
CA THR A 134 9.12 1.66 -6.53
C THR A 134 9.03 0.32 -7.25
N TRP A 135 7.82 -0.12 -7.54
CA TRP A 135 7.50 -1.40 -8.16
C TRP A 135 7.36 -1.28 -9.68
N ARG A 136 7.61 -2.41 -10.37
CA ARG A 136 7.62 -2.51 -11.84
C ARG A 136 6.84 -3.73 -12.36
N ALA A 137 5.78 -4.10 -11.65
CA ALA A 137 4.84 -5.15 -12.02
C ALA A 137 3.54 -4.96 -11.22
N PRO A 138 2.38 -5.49 -11.69
CA PRO A 138 1.17 -5.53 -10.87
C PRO A 138 1.44 -6.17 -9.52
N LEU A 139 1.01 -5.54 -8.43
CA LEU A 139 1.40 -5.88 -7.07
C LEU A 139 0.18 -6.21 -6.22
N THR A 140 0.20 -7.37 -5.56
CA THR A 140 -0.68 -7.70 -4.45
C THR A 140 0.13 -7.83 -3.17
N ILE A 141 -0.29 -7.12 -2.12
CA ILE A 141 0.18 -7.36 -0.75
C ILE A 141 -0.92 -8.10 -0.01
N LEU A 142 -0.60 -9.29 0.49
CA LEU A 142 -1.56 -10.19 1.15
C LEU A 142 -1.09 -10.52 2.58
N THR A 143 -1.95 -10.25 3.55
CA THR A 143 -1.73 -10.57 4.97
C THR A 143 -3.05 -10.74 5.72
N LEU A 144 -3.04 -11.43 6.86
CA LEU A 144 -4.14 -11.36 7.85
C LEU A 144 -3.97 -10.20 8.83
N GLY A 145 -2.76 -9.64 8.92
CA GLY A 145 -2.45 -8.50 9.77
C GLY A 145 -2.82 -7.17 9.15
N GLU A 146 -2.15 -6.13 9.62
CA GLU A 146 -2.25 -4.78 9.05
C GLU A 146 -1.21 -4.56 7.96
N ILE A 147 -1.55 -3.75 6.96
CA ILE A 147 -0.58 -3.14 6.05
C ILE A 147 -0.38 -1.69 6.49
N VAL A 148 0.86 -1.28 6.77
CA VAL A 148 1.23 0.08 7.13
C VAL A 148 2.06 0.69 6.00
N VAL A 149 1.53 1.72 5.34
CA VAL A 149 2.28 2.52 4.36
C VAL A 149 2.88 3.71 5.10
N SER A 150 4.09 3.52 5.62
CA SER A 150 4.87 4.52 6.37
C SER A 150 5.41 5.63 5.46
N ASP A 151 5.87 5.26 4.26
CA ASP A 151 6.37 6.17 3.23
C ASP A 151 5.78 5.80 1.86
N GLN A 152 5.95 6.66 0.86
CA GLN A 152 5.26 6.54 -0.43
C GLN A 152 5.57 5.23 -1.17
N LEU A 153 4.50 4.49 -1.53
CA LEU A 153 4.56 3.38 -2.48
C LEU A 153 4.31 3.93 -3.90
N THR A 154 5.19 3.64 -4.84
CA THR A 154 4.97 3.93 -6.27
C THR A 154 4.97 2.65 -7.10
N ASN A 155 4.00 2.44 -7.99
CA ASN A 155 4.03 1.38 -9.00
C ASN A 155 4.01 1.98 -10.42
N LEU A 156 5.03 1.67 -11.22
CA LEU A 156 5.24 2.33 -12.51
C LEU A 156 4.52 1.67 -13.68
N VAL A 157 4.16 0.40 -13.59
CA VAL A 157 3.63 -0.36 -14.76
C VAL A 157 2.52 -1.36 -14.41
N GLY A 158 1.99 -1.33 -13.19
CA GLY A 158 0.90 -2.24 -12.79
C GLY A 158 0.03 -1.70 -11.67
N SER A 159 -1.05 -2.42 -11.40
CA SER A 159 -1.98 -2.12 -10.30
C SER A 159 -1.34 -2.36 -8.93
N VAL A 160 -1.99 -1.83 -7.89
CA VAL A 160 -1.68 -2.13 -6.49
C VAL A 160 -2.95 -2.62 -5.81
N THR A 161 -2.89 -3.83 -5.25
CA THR A 161 -4.00 -4.46 -4.51
C THR A 161 -3.55 -4.79 -3.10
N PHE A 162 -4.31 -4.35 -2.10
CA PHE A 162 -4.08 -4.66 -0.69
C PHE A 162 -5.19 -5.55 -0.13
N GLU A 163 -4.77 -6.69 0.41
CA GLU A 163 -5.60 -7.68 1.11
C GLU A 163 -5.09 -7.80 2.55
N ALA A 164 -5.81 -7.17 3.49
CA ALA A 164 -5.42 -7.08 4.90
C ALA A 164 -6.63 -6.96 5.81
N ALA A 165 -6.42 -7.11 7.13
CA ALA A 165 -7.45 -6.78 8.10
C ALA A 165 -7.70 -5.26 8.19
N ASN A 166 -6.65 -4.45 8.00
CA ASN A 166 -6.69 -2.98 7.99
C ASN A 166 -5.50 -2.46 7.18
N THR A 167 -5.68 -1.31 6.52
CA THR A 167 -4.60 -0.58 5.86
C THR A 167 -4.41 0.75 6.58
N ILE A 168 -3.23 0.97 7.14
CA ILE A 168 -2.83 2.24 7.75
C ILE A 168 -2.05 3.05 6.71
N LEU A 169 -2.52 4.25 6.37
CA LEU A 169 -1.80 5.15 5.48
C LEU A 169 -1.22 6.32 6.30
N ALA A 170 0.10 6.32 6.41
CA ALA A 170 0.89 7.49 6.83
C ALA A 170 1.47 8.24 5.60
N ALA A 171 1.41 7.62 4.43
CA ALA A 171 1.89 8.16 3.17
C ALA A 171 1.03 7.69 1.99
N SER A 172 1.33 8.24 0.81
CA SER A 172 0.53 8.04 -0.40
C SER A 172 0.90 6.77 -1.18
N ILE A 173 -0.05 6.28 -1.97
CA ILE A 173 0.13 5.23 -2.98
C ILE A 173 -0.08 5.86 -4.36
N LEU A 174 0.94 5.76 -5.21
CA LEU A 174 0.90 6.29 -6.58
C LEU A 174 1.03 5.15 -7.60
N THR A 175 0.20 5.18 -8.64
CA THR A 175 0.38 4.35 -9.83
C THR A 175 0.38 5.22 -11.09
N ALA A 176 0.93 4.70 -12.19
CA ALA A 176 1.01 5.41 -13.47
C ALA A 176 -0.09 4.94 -14.44
N GLY A 177 -1.33 5.34 -14.19
CA GLY A 177 -2.50 4.98 -15.00
C GLY A 177 -3.00 3.55 -14.76
N GLN A 178 -2.76 3.01 -13.56
CA GLN A 178 -3.12 1.64 -13.20
C GLN A 178 -3.98 1.63 -11.94
N GLU A 179 -4.76 0.58 -11.75
CA GLU A 179 -5.74 0.55 -10.65
C GLU A 179 -5.10 0.53 -9.27
N ILE A 180 -5.81 1.08 -8.29
CA ILE A 180 -5.52 0.92 -6.86
C ILE A 180 -6.75 0.30 -6.20
N ILE A 181 -6.58 -0.85 -5.57
CA ILE A 181 -7.65 -1.63 -4.95
C ILE A 181 -7.28 -1.90 -3.49
N ILE A 182 -8.12 -1.47 -2.56
CA ILE A 182 -7.96 -1.72 -1.13
C ILE A 182 -9.26 -2.38 -0.62
N HIS A 183 -9.20 -3.67 -0.32
CA HIS A 183 -10.36 -4.41 0.18
C HIS A 183 -10.56 -4.23 1.69
N SER A 184 -9.51 -3.85 2.42
CA SER A 184 -9.56 -3.60 3.85
C SER A 184 -10.17 -2.22 4.20
N PRO A 185 -10.58 -2.01 5.46
CA PRO A 185 -10.69 -0.66 6.02
C PRO A 185 -9.38 0.13 5.88
N ILE A 186 -9.50 1.46 5.87
CA ILE A 186 -8.37 2.40 5.85
C ILE A 186 -8.39 3.23 7.13
N THR A 187 -7.24 3.29 7.78
CA THR A 187 -6.95 4.20 8.90
C THR A 187 -5.89 5.20 8.46
N LEU A 188 -6.19 6.50 8.47
CA LEU A 188 -5.23 7.54 8.13
C LEU A 188 -4.48 8.01 9.38
N SER A 189 -3.17 7.78 9.43
CA SER A 189 -2.30 8.28 10.51
C SER A 189 -1.61 9.60 10.16
N ALA A 190 -1.60 9.97 8.88
CA ALA A 190 -1.18 11.26 8.37
C ALA A 190 -1.91 11.58 7.05
N ASN A 191 -1.61 12.74 6.46
CA ASN A 191 -2.13 13.09 5.15
C ASN A 191 -1.66 12.06 4.11
N ALA A 192 -2.60 11.53 3.34
CA ALA A 192 -2.30 10.50 2.36
C ALA A 192 -3.10 10.71 1.09
N ALA A 193 -2.59 10.15 -0.01
CA ALA A 193 -3.29 10.10 -1.27
C ALA A 193 -3.29 8.70 -1.87
N LEU A 194 -4.38 8.34 -2.54
CA LEU A 194 -4.39 7.28 -3.55
C LEU A 194 -4.46 7.97 -4.90
N ASP A 195 -3.43 7.84 -5.72
CA ASP A 195 -3.31 8.58 -6.97
C ASP A 195 -2.89 7.68 -8.12
N SER A 196 -3.85 7.40 -8.99
CA SER A 196 -3.65 6.60 -10.20
C SER A 196 -3.05 7.39 -11.37
N THR A 197 -2.83 8.69 -11.22
CA THR A 197 -2.31 9.57 -12.29
C THR A 197 -0.81 9.83 -12.16
N ARG A 198 -0.19 9.38 -11.06
CA ARG A 198 1.20 9.66 -10.67
C ARG A 198 1.51 11.17 -10.69
N GLY A 199 0.80 11.94 -9.87
CA GLY A 199 0.95 13.38 -9.76
C GLY A 199 0.54 14.12 -11.04
N GLY A 200 -0.42 13.59 -11.79
CA GLY A 200 -0.89 14.16 -13.07
C GLY A 200 -0.08 13.76 -14.31
N SER A 201 0.93 12.88 -14.18
CA SER A 201 1.69 12.36 -15.33
C SER A 201 0.82 11.59 -16.33
N VAL A 202 -0.25 10.95 -15.85
CA VAL A 202 -1.22 10.19 -16.66
C VAL A 202 -2.61 10.76 -16.38
N LEU A 203 -3.03 11.75 -17.18
CA LEU A 203 -4.25 12.55 -16.95
C LEU A 203 -5.53 11.72 -16.77
N ASN A 204 -5.65 10.62 -17.53
CA ASN A 204 -6.85 9.78 -17.48
C ASN A 204 -6.93 8.94 -16.21
N GLY A 205 -5.81 8.66 -15.55
CA GLY A 205 -5.73 7.77 -14.39
C GLY A 205 -6.32 6.37 -14.67
N ALA A 206 -6.74 5.71 -13.61
CA ALA A 206 -7.44 4.43 -13.62
C ALA A 206 -8.36 4.31 -12.39
N HIS A 207 -9.14 3.23 -12.32
CA HIS A 207 -10.09 3.03 -11.24
C HIS A 207 -9.40 2.94 -9.86
N ILE A 208 -10.03 3.55 -8.86
CA ILE A 208 -9.65 3.41 -7.45
C ILE A 208 -10.83 2.84 -6.69
N THR A 209 -10.64 1.68 -6.05
CA THR A 209 -11.69 0.99 -5.30
C THR A 209 -11.28 0.81 -3.85
N ILE A 210 -12.14 1.25 -2.93
CA ILE A 210 -11.99 1.05 -1.49
C ILE A 210 -13.26 0.37 -0.97
N SER A 211 -13.11 -0.83 -0.42
CA SER A 211 -14.26 -1.63 0.04
C SER A 211 -14.58 -1.38 1.52
N GLY A 212 -13.59 -1.06 2.34
CA GLY A 212 -13.76 -0.81 3.77
C GLY A 212 -14.08 0.65 4.14
N ALA A 213 -14.37 0.86 5.42
CA ALA A 213 -14.54 2.21 5.99
C ALA A 213 -13.21 2.97 6.04
N ILE A 214 -13.28 4.30 6.02
CA ILE A 214 -12.10 5.18 6.07
C ILE A 214 -12.22 6.08 7.30
N ASN A 215 -11.26 6.03 8.22
CA ASN A 215 -11.28 6.84 9.43
C ASN A 215 -9.90 7.46 9.72
N SER A 216 -9.90 8.52 10.52
CA SER A 216 -8.68 9.05 11.13
C SER A 216 -8.16 8.10 12.23
N ALA A 217 -6.84 8.00 12.40
CA ALA A 217 -6.23 7.41 13.60
C ALA A 217 -6.34 8.36 14.81
N LEU A 218 -6.48 9.67 14.56
CA LEU A 218 -6.64 10.68 15.59
C LEU A 218 -8.05 10.62 16.15
N ALA A 219 -8.16 10.43 17.46
CA ALA A 219 -9.45 10.35 18.17
C ALA A 219 -10.18 11.70 18.24
N ASP A 220 -9.52 12.81 17.93
CA ASP A 220 -10.13 14.13 17.94
C ASP A 220 -10.76 14.45 16.58
N ASN A 221 -12.06 14.71 16.57
CA ASN A 221 -12.81 15.09 15.36
C ASN A 221 -12.47 16.50 14.82
N SER A 222 -11.31 17.05 15.18
CA SER A 222 -10.94 18.44 14.90
C SER A 222 -9.63 18.64 14.15
N SER A 223 -8.70 17.68 14.18
CA SER A 223 -7.41 17.77 13.50
C SER A 223 -7.08 16.54 12.63
N GLY A 224 -8.10 15.75 12.28
CA GLY A 224 -7.94 14.58 11.40
C GLY A 224 -7.18 14.88 10.11
N PRO A 225 -6.52 13.89 9.49
CA PRO A 225 -5.74 14.11 8.28
C PRO A 225 -6.61 14.41 7.05
N ASP A 226 -5.96 14.93 6.02
CA ASP A 226 -6.52 15.11 4.68
C ASP A 226 -6.32 13.84 3.85
N PHE A 227 -7.37 13.44 3.14
CA PHE A 227 -7.33 12.32 2.21
C PHE A 227 -7.62 12.78 0.78
N THR A 228 -6.73 12.43 -0.14
CA THR A 228 -6.92 12.70 -1.57
C THR A 228 -7.06 11.41 -2.35
N ILE A 229 -8.09 11.31 -3.18
CA ILE A 229 -8.28 10.20 -4.10
C ILE A 229 -8.30 10.77 -5.51
N ASN A 230 -7.34 10.38 -6.34
CA ASN A 230 -7.19 10.86 -7.71
C ASN A 230 -7.17 9.70 -8.71
N ALA A 231 -8.35 9.38 -9.24
CA ALA A 231 -8.55 8.41 -10.31
C ALA A 231 -8.37 9.01 -11.73
N GLY A 232 -7.96 10.28 -11.81
CA GLY A 232 -7.88 11.01 -13.08
C GLY A 232 -9.25 11.35 -13.66
N LEU A 233 -9.29 11.78 -14.93
CA LEU A 233 -10.55 12.18 -15.57
C LEU A 233 -11.36 11.02 -16.15
N ALA A 234 -10.75 9.83 -16.31
CA ALA A 234 -11.40 8.65 -16.88
C ALA A 234 -11.66 7.53 -15.86
N GLY A 235 -10.86 7.45 -14.79
CA GLY A 235 -11.05 6.45 -13.74
C GLY A 235 -12.20 6.79 -12.80
N ASP A 236 -13.11 5.83 -12.59
CA ASP A 236 -14.10 5.89 -11.52
C ASP A 236 -13.46 5.69 -10.13
N VAL A 237 -14.02 6.36 -9.12
CA VAL A 237 -13.72 6.14 -7.70
C VAL A 237 -14.88 5.37 -7.07
N THR A 238 -14.63 4.20 -6.50
CA THR A 238 -15.65 3.38 -5.83
C THR A 238 -15.40 3.33 -4.33
N LEU A 239 -16.35 3.82 -3.54
CA LEU A 239 -16.29 3.86 -2.06
C LEU A 239 -17.48 3.11 -1.48
N GLN A 240 -17.22 1.98 -0.83
CA GLN A 240 -18.29 1.12 -0.30
C GLN A 240 -18.50 1.29 1.22
N GLY A 241 -17.45 1.69 1.96
CA GLY A 241 -17.51 1.95 3.39
C GLY A 241 -17.73 3.42 3.74
N ALA A 242 -18.27 3.68 4.93
CA ALA A 242 -18.46 5.04 5.43
C ALA A 242 -17.12 5.74 5.73
N ILE A 243 -17.11 7.08 5.64
CA ILE A 243 -15.92 7.92 5.80
C ILE A 243 -16.09 8.81 7.03
N GLY A 244 -15.12 8.74 7.95
CA GLY A 244 -15.01 9.61 9.12
C GLY A 244 -16.10 9.44 10.18
N GLN A 245 -16.84 8.31 10.18
CA GLN A 245 -17.94 8.07 11.12
C GLN A 245 -17.45 7.76 12.53
N THR A 246 -16.35 7.01 12.66
CA THR A 246 -15.77 6.67 13.96
C THR A 246 -14.78 7.76 14.41
N ALA A 247 -14.01 8.29 13.46
CA ALA A 247 -13.08 9.39 13.69
C ALA A 247 -12.99 10.26 12.44
N ALA A 248 -13.43 11.52 12.57
CA ALA A 248 -13.61 12.42 11.42
C ALA A 248 -12.28 12.81 10.76
N LEU A 249 -12.32 12.97 9.44
CA LEU A 249 -11.22 13.53 8.65
C LEU A 249 -11.34 15.06 8.58
N HIS A 250 -10.24 15.75 8.29
CA HIS A 250 -10.31 17.19 8.01
C HIS A 250 -10.87 17.44 6.62
N ALA A 251 -10.15 17.04 5.57
CA ALA A 251 -10.62 17.13 4.20
C ALA A 251 -10.63 15.78 3.49
N VAL A 252 -11.62 15.59 2.61
CA VAL A 252 -11.63 14.52 1.62
C VAL A 252 -11.80 15.15 0.24
N SER A 253 -10.83 14.94 -0.62
CA SER A 253 -10.85 15.40 -2.02
C SER A 253 -10.87 14.20 -2.94
N VAL A 254 -11.83 14.16 -3.86
CA VAL A 254 -11.99 13.07 -4.82
C VAL A 254 -11.99 13.64 -6.23
N THR A 255 -11.15 13.08 -7.09
CA THR A 255 -11.13 13.33 -8.52
C THR A 255 -11.32 12.01 -9.25
N GLY A 256 -12.30 11.93 -10.15
CA GLY A 256 -12.62 10.73 -10.92
C GLY A 256 -13.60 11.03 -12.04
N ALA A 257 -13.78 10.11 -12.99
CA ALA A 257 -14.87 10.20 -13.97
C ALA A 257 -16.23 10.20 -13.26
N ARG A 258 -16.42 9.26 -12.33
CA ARG A 258 -17.59 9.14 -11.45
C ARG A 258 -17.17 8.77 -10.04
N LEU A 259 -18.00 9.16 -9.07
CA LEU A 259 -17.99 8.58 -7.73
C LEU A 259 -19.10 7.52 -7.66
N ILE A 260 -18.73 6.28 -7.37
CA ILE A 260 -19.62 5.13 -7.23
C ILE A 260 -19.70 4.75 -5.75
N GLY A 261 -20.92 4.51 -5.28
CA GLY A 261 -21.23 4.24 -3.88
C GLY A 261 -21.98 5.39 -3.23
N VAL A 262 -22.56 5.13 -2.07
CA VAL A 262 -23.30 6.13 -1.27
C VAL A 262 -22.80 6.08 0.19
N PRO A 263 -21.50 6.30 0.43
CA PRO A 263 -20.98 6.27 1.79
C PRO A 263 -21.50 7.48 2.58
N GLY A 264 -21.77 7.30 3.87
CA GLY A 264 -21.92 8.44 4.78
C GLY A 264 -20.55 9.10 4.98
N ILE A 265 -20.43 10.40 4.68
CA ILE A 265 -19.17 11.15 4.76
C ILE A 265 -19.23 12.17 5.92
N SER A 266 -18.30 12.04 6.86
CA SER A 266 -18.13 12.93 8.02
C SER A 266 -16.73 13.54 7.97
N THR A 267 -16.69 14.78 7.46
CA THR A 267 -15.46 15.55 7.21
C THR A 267 -15.74 17.03 7.39
N ARG A 268 -14.73 17.87 7.62
CA ARG A 268 -14.91 19.33 7.62
C ARG A 268 -15.08 19.87 6.21
N THR A 269 -14.33 19.32 5.26
CA THR A 269 -14.37 19.69 3.86
C THR A 269 -14.49 18.45 2.99
N PHE A 270 -15.50 18.42 2.13
CA PHE A 270 -15.61 17.41 1.07
C PHE A 270 -15.58 18.10 -0.29
N GLN A 271 -14.70 17.63 -1.17
CA GLN A 271 -14.59 18.11 -2.54
C GLN A 271 -14.66 16.93 -3.51
N LEU A 272 -15.47 17.08 -4.56
CA LEU A 272 -15.59 16.11 -5.63
C LEU A 272 -15.44 16.81 -6.96
N THR A 273 -14.45 16.40 -7.73
CA THR A 273 -14.21 16.83 -9.12
C THR A 273 -14.55 15.65 -10.03
N ALA A 274 -15.68 15.74 -10.72
CA ALA A 274 -16.11 14.71 -11.67
C ALA A 274 -15.67 15.07 -13.10
N GLY A 275 -15.07 14.12 -13.81
CA GLY A 275 -14.80 14.23 -15.25
C GLY A 275 -16.05 14.08 -16.13
N GLY A 276 -17.17 13.60 -15.56
CA GLY A 276 -18.46 13.40 -16.24
C GLY A 276 -19.66 13.98 -15.49
N VAL A 277 -20.86 13.51 -15.84
CA VAL A 277 -22.12 13.95 -15.20
C VAL A 277 -22.24 13.39 -13.78
N MET A 278 -22.50 14.27 -12.82
CA MET A 278 -22.72 13.91 -11.42
C MET A 278 -24.21 13.74 -11.11
N ASN A 279 -24.60 12.59 -10.55
CA ASN A 279 -25.97 12.39 -10.04
C ASN A 279 -26.02 12.73 -8.54
N LEU A 280 -26.77 13.78 -8.19
CA LEU A 280 -26.93 14.28 -6.82
C LEU A 280 -28.32 14.00 -6.23
N SER A 281 -29.13 13.12 -6.84
CA SER A 281 -30.53 12.89 -6.43
C SER A 281 -30.69 12.43 -4.98
N ASN A 282 -29.65 11.86 -4.38
CA ASN A 282 -29.65 11.33 -3.02
C ASN A 282 -28.69 12.09 -2.08
N LEU A 283 -28.29 13.33 -2.43
CA LEU A 283 -27.41 14.14 -1.58
C LEU A 283 -28.20 14.71 -0.38
N SER A 284 -27.75 14.37 0.83
CA SER A 284 -28.17 15.02 2.07
C SER A 284 -26.96 15.65 2.74
N ALA A 285 -27.03 16.95 3.04
CA ALA A 285 -25.96 17.69 3.69
C ALA A 285 -26.48 18.38 4.95
N THR A 286 -25.86 18.10 6.09
CA THR A 286 -26.15 18.75 7.38
C THR A 286 -24.92 19.53 7.85
N SER A 287 -25.04 20.85 8.00
CA SER A 287 -23.98 21.68 8.59
C SER A 287 -24.36 22.12 10.00
N SER A 288 -23.47 21.91 10.97
CA SER A 288 -23.60 22.43 12.33
C SER A 288 -22.86 23.77 12.42
N SER A 289 -23.56 24.88 12.23
CA SER A 289 -23.03 26.20 12.56
C SER A 289 -23.22 26.48 14.06
N ARG A 290 -22.14 26.61 14.83
CA ARG A 290 -22.23 27.17 16.19
C ARG A 290 -22.55 28.67 16.05
N LYS A 291 -23.83 29.04 16.13
CA LYS A 291 -24.23 30.44 16.31
C LYS A 291 -23.55 31.01 17.56
N HIS A 292 -22.57 31.89 17.38
CA HIS A 292 -22.10 32.77 18.45
C HIS A 292 -23.29 33.64 18.88
N ARG A 293 -23.84 33.41 20.07
CA ARG A 293 -24.79 34.35 20.69
C ARG A 293 -24.02 35.62 21.04
N PRO A 294 -24.35 36.80 20.47
CA PRO A 294 -23.74 38.04 20.93
C PRO A 294 -24.22 38.29 22.37
N LEU A 295 -23.28 38.48 23.28
CA LEU A 295 -23.55 38.95 24.65
C LEU A 295 -23.97 40.42 24.57
N PHE A 296 -25.25 40.70 24.31
CA PHE A 296 -25.80 42.03 24.55
C PHE A 296 -26.02 42.20 26.06
N ARG A 297 -25.05 42.81 26.73
CA ARG A 297 -25.20 43.33 28.09
C ARG A 297 -26.04 44.61 28.00
N SER A 298 -27.35 44.49 28.14
CA SER A 298 -28.25 45.63 28.34
C SER A 298 -27.89 46.29 29.68
N MET A 299 -27.19 47.40 29.65
CA MET A 299 -27.15 48.33 30.78
C MET A 299 -28.40 49.21 30.66
N ALA A 300 -29.40 48.90 31.48
CA ALA A 300 -30.59 49.72 31.63
C ALA A 300 -30.18 51.12 32.13
N GLN A 301 -30.49 52.11 31.31
CA GLN A 301 -30.40 53.53 31.60
C GLN A 301 -31.45 53.89 32.65
N ALA A 302 -31.02 54.24 33.86
CA ALA A 302 -31.90 54.73 34.92
C ALA A 302 -32.17 56.23 34.74
N ALA A 303 -33.41 56.54 34.39
CA ALA A 303 -34.08 57.83 34.60
C ALA A 303 -35.54 57.45 34.91
N MET A 304 -36.31 58.04 35.83
CA MET A 304 -36.24 59.33 36.52
C MET A 304 -37.39 59.32 37.57
N THR A 305 -37.11 59.83 38.79
CA THR A 305 -37.94 60.75 39.63
C THR A 305 -39.38 60.36 40.05
N PRO A 306 -39.89 60.93 41.16
CA PRO A 306 -40.29 62.35 41.22
C PRO A 306 -39.31 63.28 41.93
#